data_AF-A0A7V9U855-F1
#
_entry.id   AF-A0A7V9U855-F1
#
_cell.length_a   1.000
_cell.length_b   1.000
_cell.length_c   1.000
_cell.angle_alpha   90.00
_cell.angle_beta   90.00
_cell.angle_gamma   90.00
#
_symmetry.space_group_name_H-M   'P 1'
#
loop_
_entity.id
_entity.type
_entity.pdbx_description
1 polymer ?
#
loop_
_entity_poly.entity_id
_entity_poly.type
_entity_poly.pdbx_seq_one_letter_code
_entity_poly.pdbx_strand_id
1 'polypeptide(L)'
;MSPASASLRPVAGGVAEISELLGDWLEAGDAHRAGAPLLVRSSGSTGTPKDVALSADAMRFSAAASLSRLGGPGQWVLALPVTYVAGLQVLTRSWLAGTAPVALEEHPDLASAVCALGTDRRYLAAVPTQLHRWLASAADTEALRQFDAVLLGGAAAGAELLSGARGRGVRVVTSYGMTETCGGCVYDGVPLDGVAVALGTGGEVRLAGPMLFEGYDGRPELTAEVLRDGWLHTPDLGRFDVDGRLELLGRADDVVMSGGVSVPLAAVERRIAALPDVDAVAVVAVPDDEWGSAVVAVVAVVLGRPLPSLEEIRDFVGAAHPRSWAPRQLVRRGALPLLSSGKIDRRALALELADSRRPPTASRAYSSGSRPAGRSITSRVSQERRRRPPHWSSSVFSLPMIVRFRGLTHREGVLVYGPAGVGEFSPFWDYGIEESAQWLAAALE
;
A
#
# COMPACT_ATOMS: atom_id res chain seq x y z
N MET A 1 38.37 -8.23 21.93
CA MET A 1 37.69 -7.29 21.00
C MET A 1 37.19 -6.15 21.87
N SER A 2 37.70 -4.92 21.69
CA SER A 2 37.06 -3.76 22.34
C SER A 2 35.58 -3.73 21.94
N PRO A 3 34.65 -3.41 22.85
CA PRO A 3 33.28 -3.14 22.44
C PRO A 3 33.34 -2.06 21.35
N ALA A 4 32.72 -2.32 20.21
CA ALA A 4 32.65 -1.32 19.14
C ALA A 4 32.01 -0.07 19.75
N SER A 5 32.70 1.06 19.67
CA SER A 5 32.16 2.35 20.14
C SER A 5 30.83 2.63 19.45
N ALA A 6 29.84 3.08 20.20
CA ALA A 6 28.58 3.50 19.64
C ALA A 6 28.78 4.56 18.55
N SER A 7 27.97 4.49 17.49
CA SER A 7 28.05 5.36 16.33
C SER A 7 26.65 5.66 15.83
N LEU A 8 26.46 6.86 15.27
CA LEU A 8 25.27 7.22 14.48
C LEU A 8 25.52 7.06 12.96
N ARG A 9 26.73 6.66 12.56
CA ARG A 9 27.19 6.65 11.16
C ARG A 9 28.14 5.47 10.86
N PRO A 10 27.63 4.30 10.42
CA PRO A 10 26.23 3.89 10.53
C PRO A 10 25.83 3.68 11.99
N VAL A 11 24.52 3.70 12.26
CA VAL A 11 23.99 3.45 13.60
C VAL A 11 24.40 2.06 14.12
N ALA A 12 25.11 2.03 15.24
CA ALA A 12 25.53 0.81 15.94
C ALA A 12 25.81 1.12 17.41
N GLY A 13 25.43 0.24 18.33
CA GLY A 13 25.64 0.42 19.77
C GLY A 13 24.47 -0.10 20.60
N GLY A 14 24.58 0.03 21.93
CA GLY A 14 23.50 -0.29 22.87
C GLY A 14 22.45 0.83 22.98
N VAL A 15 21.30 0.53 23.59
CA VAL A 15 20.20 1.48 23.75
C VAL A 15 20.64 2.76 24.49
N ALA A 16 21.33 2.62 25.62
CA ALA A 16 21.76 3.75 26.44
C ALA A 16 22.70 4.70 25.67
N GLU A 17 23.74 4.15 25.04
CA GLU A 17 24.74 4.91 24.28
C GLU A 17 24.11 5.61 23.07
N ILE A 18 23.25 4.91 22.33
CA ILE A 18 22.54 5.50 21.19
C ILE A 18 21.55 6.57 21.65
N SER A 19 20.88 6.41 22.79
CA SER A 19 19.95 7.40 23.31
C SER A 19 20.64 8.72 23.66
N GLU A 20 21.83 8.66 24.27
CA GLU A 20 22.63 9.85 24.59
C GLU A 20 23.12 10.55 23.31
N LEU A 21 23.79 9.79 22.42
CA LEU A 21 24.30 10.33 21.16
C LEU A 21 23.19 10.92 20.28
N LEU A 22 22.04 10.24 20.20
CA LEU A 22 20.90 10.71 19.44
C LEU A 22 20.30 11.98 20.06
N GLY A 23 20.23 12.07 21.39
CA GLY A 23 19.75 13.27 22.09
C GLY A 23 20.60 14.50 21.77
N ASP A 24 21.93 14.39 21.89
CA ASP A 24 22.86 15.48 21.57
C ASP A 24 22.75 15.90 20.09
N TRP A 25 22.66 14.92 19.19
CA TRP A 25 22.49 15.17 17.75
C TRP A 25 21.15 15.83 17.43
N LEU A 26 20.07 15.36 18.07
CA LEU A 26 18.74 15.96 18.01
C LEU A 26 18.65 17.31 18.69
N GLU A 27 19.58 17.72 19.55
CA GLU A 27 19.64 19.06 20.11
C GLU A 27 20.40 20.01 19.19
N ALA A 28 21.57 19.57 18.68
CA ALA A 28 22.41 20.34 17.78
C ALA A 28 21.70 20.76 16.48
N GLY A 29 20.85 19.87 15.93
CA GLY A 29 20.10 20.12 14.69
C GLY A 29 20.97 20.24 13.44
N ASP A 30 20.33 20.53 12.30
CA ASP A 30 20.98 20.50 10.98
C ASP A 30 21.83 21.75 10.67
N ALA A 31 21.66 22.84 11.44
CA ALA A 31 22.33 24.13 11.22
C ALA A 31 23.79 24.18 11.74
N HIS A 32 24.20 23.23 12.59
CA HIS A 32 25.56 23.20 13.14
C HIS A 32 26.49 22.41 12.22
N ARG A 33 27.72 22.91 11.94
CA ARG A 33 28.73 22.24 11.09
C ARG A 33 29.17 20.84 11.57
N ALA A 34 28.69 20.38 12.73
CA ALA A 34 28.85 19.02 13.25
C ALA A 34 27.66 18.09 12.93
N GLY A 35 26.54 18.61 12.41
CA GLY A 35 25.29 17.91 12.11
C GLY A 35 25.40 17.04 10.86
N ALA A 36 26.30 16.07 10.90
CA ALA A 36 26.34 15.05 9.87
C ALA A 36 25.07 14.20 9.91
N PRO A 37 24.57 13.70 8.77
CA PRO A 37 23.35 12.92 8.75
C PRO A 37 23.51 11.62 9.53
N LEU A 38 22.45 11.24 10.22
CA LEU A 38 22.28 9.93 10.82
C LEU A 38 22.25 8.89 9.68
N LEU A 39 23.15 7.90 9.69
CA LEU A 39 23.18 6.88 8.64
C LEU A 39 22.55 5.58 9.17
N VAL A 40 21.36 5.27 8.68
CA VAL A 40 20.64 4.04 9.02
C VAL A 40 20.82 3.03 7.90
N ARG A 41 21.36 1.86 8.24
CA ARG A 41 21.55 0.80 7.24
C ARG A 41 20.23 0.10 6.94
N SER A 42 19.82 0.15 5.68
CA SER A 42 18.69 -0.61 5.16
C SER A 42 19.17 -1.84 4.40
N SER A 43 18.52 -2.98 4.61
CA SER A 43 18.65 -4.13 3.72
C SER A 43 17.85 -3.83 2.45
N GLY A 44 18.46 -3.11 1.49
CA GLY A 44 17.78 -2.78 0.23
C GLY A 44 17.21 -4.03 -0.46
N SER A 45 16.09 -3.89 -1.18
CA SER A 45 15.47 -5.00 -1.94
C SER A 45 16.37 -5.62 -3.01
N THR A 46 17.50 -4.98 -3.30
CA THR A 46 18.53 -5.44 -4.24
C THR A 46 19.60 -6.34 -3.61
N GLY A 47 19.53 -6.62 -2.29
CA GLY A 47 20.47 -7.50 -1.58
C GLY A 47 21.81 -6.86 -1.17
N THR A 48 22.11 -5.65 -1.66
CA THR A 48 23.22 -4.82 -1.15
C THR A 48 22.68 -3.84 -0.09
N PRO A 49 23.22 -3.83 1.13
CA PRO A 49 22.84 -2.84 2.13
C PRO A 49 23.08 -1.42 1.62
N LYS A 50 22.14 -0.51 1.91
CA LYS A 50 22.24 0.91 1.57
C LYS A 50 22.18 1.72 2.84
N ASP A 51 23.11 2.65 2.99
CA ASP A 51 23.12 3.57 4.13
C ASP A 51 22.25 4.80 3.77
N VAL A 52 21.19 4.99 4.54
CA VAL A 52 20.16 6.02 4.35
C VAL A 52 20.50 7.20 5.24
N ALA A 53 20.74 8.38 4.64
CA ALA A 53 21.08 9.61 5.35
C ALA A 53 19.82 10.34 5.81
N LEU A 54 19.64 10.48 7.12
CA LEU A 54 18.50 11.16 7.75
C LEU A 54 18.97 12.43 8.46
N SER A 55 18.25 13.54 8.26
CA SER A 55 18.51 14.80 8.95
C SER A 55 17.80 14.85 10.31
N ALA A 56 18.28 15.71 11.22
CA ALA A 56 17.68 15.89 12.53
C ALA A 56 16.27 16.46 12.38
N ASP A 57 16.06 17.41 11.47
CA ASP A 57 14.75 18.01 11.24
C ASP A 57 13.74 17.00 10.69
N ALA A 58 14.15 16.08 9.82
CA ALA A 58 13.27 15.02 9.31
C ALA A 58 12.86 14.03 10.42
N MET A 59 13.82 13.64 11.28
CA MET A 59 13.55 12.77 12.44
C MET A 59 12.61 13.44 13.44
N ARG A 60 12.88 14.71 13.79
CA ARG A 60 12.04 15.53 14.69
C ARG A 60 10.63 15.72 14.11
N PHE A 61 10.51 16.03 12.82
CA PHE A 61 9.23 16.19 12.15
C PHE A 61 8.40 14.90 12.20
N SER A 62 8.99 13.76 11.82
CA SER A 62 8.32 12.45 11.85
C SER A 62 7.84 12.11 13.27
N ALA A 63 8.67 12.34 14.28
CA ALA A 63 8.33 12.10 15.68
C ALA A 63 7.19 13.01 16.16
N ALA A 64 7.26 14.32 15.88
CA ALA A 64 6.24 15.28 16.28
C ALA A 64 4.88 15.01 15.61
N ALA A 65 4.87 14.73 14.30
CA ALA A 65 3.66 14.41 13.55
C ALA A 65 3.01 13.11 14.07
N SER A 66 3.83 12.11 14.42
CA SER A 66 3.37 10.87 15.05
C SER A 66 2.72 11.12 16.42
N LEU A 67 3.37 11.90 17.30
CA LEU A 67 2.81 12.24 18.62
C LEU A 67 1.50 13.00 18.49
N SER A 68 1.40 13.97 17.57
CA SER A 68 0.16 14.70 17.28
C SER A 68 -0.98 13.73 16.91
N ARG A 69 -0.72 12.80 15.98
CA ARG A 69 -1.70 11.78 15.55
C ARG A 69 -2.13 10.84 16.67
N LEU A 70 -1.22 10.49 17.58
CA LEU A 70 -1.46 9.58 18.69
C LEU A 70 -2.09 10.27 19.93
N GLY A 71 -2.36 11.57 19.85
CA GLY A 71 -3.03 12.34 20.90
C GLY A 71 -2.10 13.03 21.90
N GLY A 72 -0.81 13.17 21.59
CA GLY A 72 0.16 13.96 22.36
C GLY A 72 1.40 13.21 22.83
N PRO A 73 2.29 13.87 23.60
CA PRO A 73 3.49 13.26 24.17
C PRO A 73 3.14 12.21 25.24
N GLY A 74 3.91 11.13 25.31
CA GLY A 74 3.73 10.05 26.29
C GLY A 74 4.97 9.16 26.34
N GLN A 75 4.98 8.20 27.27
CA GLN A 75 6.13 7.31 27.45
C GLN A 75 6.01 6.04 26.62
N TRP A 76 7.14 5.59 26.08
CA TRP A 76 7.20 4.46 25.15
C TRP A 76 7.86 3.25 25.78
N VAL A 77 7.36 2.07 25.42
CA VAL A 77 8.11 0.82 25.53
C VAL A 77 8.92 0.62 24.24
N LEU A 78 10.23 0.46 24.38
CA LEU A 78 11.16 0.15 23.29
C LEU A 78 11.28 -1.38 23.15
N ALA A 79 10.54 -1.94 22.20
CA ALA A 79 10.56 -3.37 21.86
C ALA A 79 11.29 -3.66 20.53
N LEU A 80 11.90 -2.65 19.91
CA LEU A 80 12.52 -2.73 18.59
C LEU A 80 14.00 -2.34 18.67
N PRO A 81 14.89 -2.98 17.88
CA PRO A 81 16.31 -2.64 17.92
C PRO A 81 16.56 -1.19 17.48
N VAL A 82 17.44 -0.49 18.20
CA VAL A 82 17.82 0.91 17.92
C VAL A 82 18.73 1.07 16.71
N THR A 83 19.15 -0.03 16.07
CA THR A 83 19.86 -0.03 14.78
C THR A 83 18.92 0.16 13.59
N TYR A 84 17.60 0.03 13.79
CA TYR A 84 16.58 0.31 12.79
C TYR A 84 15.86 1.62 13.08
N VAL A 85 15.39 2.30 12.04
CA VAL A 85 14.65 3.56 12.14
C VAL A 85 13.45 3.50 13.10
N ALA A 86 12.79 2.34 13.20
CA ALA A 86 11.64 2.18 14.07
C ALA A 86 12.01 2.27 15.56
N GLY A 87 13.15 1.70 15.97
CA GLY A 87 13.68 1.85 17.33
C GLY A 87 14.19 3.28 17.58
N LEU A 88 14.90 3.87 16.63
CA LEU A 88 15.37 5.26 16.71
C LEU A 88 14.21 6.26 16.87
N GLN A 89 13.08 6.00 16.21
CA GLN A 89 11.88 6.84 16.34
C GLN A 89 11.22 6.71 17.72
N VAL A 90 11.34 5.56 18.41
CA VAL A 90 10.91 5.47 19.82
C VAL A 90 11.77 6.38 20.70
N LEU A 91 13.09 6.37 20.50
CA LEU A 91 13.99 7.26 21.24
C LEU A 91 13.70 8.73 20.93
N THR A 92 13.53 9.08 19.65
CA THR A 92 13.26 10.46 19.19
C THR A 92 11.95 11.01 19.76
N ARG A 93 10.87 10.21 19.76
CA ARG A 93 9.58 10.60 20.38
C ARG A 93 9.68 10.74 21.89
N SER A 94 10.46 9.88 22.55
CA SER A 94 10.68 9.95 24.00
C SER A 94 11.46 11.22 24.36
N TRP A 95 12.49 11.55 23.59
CA TRP A 95 13.26 12.81 23.71
C TRP A 95 12.35 14.03 23.55
N LEU A 96 11.53 14.09 22.49
CA LEU A 96 10.56 15.20 22.30
C LEU A 96 9.54 15.30 23.42
N ALA A 97 9.15 14.17 24.02
CA ALA A 97 8.22 14.12 25.15
C ALA A 97 8.89 14.43 26.50
N GLY A 98 10.23 14.57 26.56
CA GLY A 98 10.97 14.72 27.82
C GLY A 98 10.89 13.47 28.72
N THR A 99 10.74 12.29 28.12
CA THR A 99 10.63 11.01 28.84
C THR A 99 11.75 10.04 28.43
N ALA A 100 12.07 9.09 29.31
CA ALA A 100 12.92 7.96 28.95
C ALA A 100 12.05 6.75 28.53
N PRO A 101 12.38 6.07 27.43
CA PRO A 101 11.68 4.85 27.05
C PRO A 101 12.03 3.71 28.02
N VAL A 102 11.11 2.77 28.19
CA VAL A 102 11.35 1.53 28.93
C VAL A 102 11.80 0.45 27.94
N ALA A 103 13.04 -0.02 28.06
CA ALA A 103 13.59 -1.05 27.17
C ALA A 103 13.05 -2.43 27.52
N LEU A 104 12.28 -3.05 26.62
CA LEU A 104 11.66 -4.35 26.88
C LEU A 104 12.69 -5.45 27.17
N GLU A 105 13.89 -5.36 26.60
CA GLU A 105 14.96 -6.34 26.82
C GLU A 105 15.50 -6.38 28.26
N GLU A 106 15.26 -5.33 29.05
CA GLU A 106 15.63 -5.24 30.47
C GLU A 106 14.55 -5.86 31.38
N HIS A 107 13.45 -6.35 30.79
CA HIS A 107 12.31 -6.90 31.49
C HIS A 107 12.01 -8.34 31.03
N PRO A 108 11.49 -9.21 31.91
CA PRO A 108 11.18 -10.60 31.55
C PRO A 108 10.02 -10.74 30.57
N ASP A 109 9.07 -9.80 30.57
CA ASP A 109 7.86 -9.83 29.75
C ASP A 109 7.28 -8.43 29.51
N LEU A 110 6.21 -8.34 28.70
CA LEU A 110 5.58 -7.06 28.38
C LEU A 110 4.87 -6.46 29.61
N ALA A 111 4.26 -7.30 30.45
CA ALA A 111 3.54 -6.85 31.64
C ALA A 111 4.45 -6.11 32.63
N SER A 112 5.64 -6.65 32.89
CA SER A 112 6.64 -6.03 33.76
C SER A 112 7.22 -4.74 33.17
N ALA A 113 7.43 -4.67 31.86
CA ALA A 113 7.81 -3.42 31.18
C ALA A 113 6.71 -2.35 31.29
N VAL A 114 5.44 -2.73 31.14
CA VAL A 114 4.30 -1.80 31.31
C VAL A 114 4.23 -1.27 32.74
N CYS A 115 4.50 -2.10 33.75
CA CYS A 115 4.54 -1.68 35.15
C CYS A 115 5.67 -0.66 35.45
N ALA A 116 6.72 -0.62 34.63
CA ALA A 116 7.82 0.34 34.78
C ALA A 116 7.52 1.71 34.16
N LEU A 117 6.43 1.87 33.41
CA LEU A 117 6.01 3.16 32.86
C LEU A 117 5.50 4.07 33.98
N GLY A 118 6.01 5.30 34.02
CA GLY A 118 5.69 6.30 35.03
C GLY A 118 4.67 7.35 34.59
N THR A 119 4.19 7.28 33.34
CA THR A 119 3.23 8.24 32.79
C THR A 119 1.87 7.61 32.50
N ASP A 120 0.84 8.46 32.44
CA ASP A 120 -0.53 8.03 32.14
C ASP A 120 -0.69 7.64 30.68
N ARG A 121 -0.01 8.35 29.77
CA ARG A 121 -0.10 8.15 28.32
C ARG A 121 1.01 7.25 27.82
N ARG A 122 0.65 6.09 27.31
CA ARG A 122 1.57 4.96 27.10
C ARG A 122 1.52 4.45 25.67
N TYR A 123 2.70 4.22 25.10
CA TYR A 123 2.84 3.78 23.72
C TYR A 123 3.75 2.57 23.56
N LEU A 124 3.48 1.76 22.55
CA LEU A 124 4.32 0.64 22.14
C LEU A 124 4.50 0.67 20.62
N ALA A 125 5.74 0.61 20.14
CA ALA A 125 6.02 0.32 18.73
C ALA A 125 6.37 -1.16 18.58
N ALA A 126 5.73 -1.84 17.63
CA ALA A 126 5.92 -3.28 17.43
C ALA A 126 5.76 -3.71 15.96
N VAL A 127 6.20 -4.94 15.66
CA VAL A 127 5.91 -5.62 14.39
C VAL A 127 4.77 -6.65 14.53
N PRO A 128 4.07 -7.03 13.45
CA PRO A 128 2.94 -7.98 13.51
C PRO A 128 3.24 -9.30 14.22
N THR A 129 4.45 -9.83 14.05
CA THR A 129 4.86 -11.10 14.67
C THR A 129 5.00 -11.00 16.19
N GLN A 130 5.40 -9.84 16.73
CA GLN A 130 5.43 -9.59 18.18
C GLN A 130 4.02 -9.50 18.74
N LEU A 131 3.14 -8.73 18.08
CA LEU A 131 1.73 -8.61 18.49
C LEU A 131 1.04 -9.98 18.51
N HIS A 132 1.25 -10.81 17.49
CA HIS A 132 0.70 -12.17 17.46
C HIS A 132 1.14 -13.01 18.68
N ARG A 133 2.43 -12.93 19.06
CA ARG A 133 2.96 -13.67 20.22
C ARG A 133 2.36 -13.19 21.54
N TRP A 134 2.28 -11.88 21.76
CA TRP A 134 1.69 -11.33 22.99
C TRP A 134 0.20 -11.64 23.11
N LEU A 135 -0.54 -11.68 22.00
CA LEU A 135 -1.96 -12.06 22.02
C LEU A 135 -2.21 -13.54 22.36
N ALA A 136 -1.18 -14.39 22.35
CA ALA A 136 -1.29 -15.78 22.80
C ALA A 136 -1.28 -15.91 24.33
N SER A 137 -0.87 -14.87 25.06
CA SER A 137 -0.81 -14.80 26.51
C SER A 137 -1.91 -13.89 27.06
N ALA A 138 -2.67 -14.37 28.05
CA ALA A 138 -3.68 -13.55 28.71
C ALA A 138 -3.06 -12.36 29.45
N ALA A 139 -1.90 -12.56 30.08
CA ALA A 139 -1.18 -11.50 30.81
C ALA A 139 -0.66 -10.41 29.86
N ASP A 140 -0.04 -10.78 28.75
CA ASP A 140 0.46 -9.80 27.78
C ASP A 140 -0.69 -9.12 27.03
N THR A 141 -1.80 -9.82 26.79
CA THR A 141 -3.01 -9.20 26.25
C THR A 141 -3.55 -8.13 27.19
N GLU A 142 -3.53 -8.37 28.50
CA GLU A 142 -3.93 -7.37 29.49
C GLU A 142 -2.95 -6.20 29.53
N ALA A 143 -1.65 -6.46 29.46
CA ALA A 143 -0.63 -5.42 29.33
C ALA A 143 -0.85 -4.55 28.07
N LEU A 144 -1.18 -5.17 26.93
CA LEU A 144 -1.45 -4.47 25.67
C LEU A 144 -2.65 -3.50 25.75
N ARG A 145 -3.65 -3.79 26.59
CA ARG A 145 -4.82 -2.91 26.78
C ARG A 145 -4.49 -1.60 27.49
N GLN A 146 -3.37 -1.57 28.21
CA GLN A 146 -2.92 -0.40 28.96
C GLN A 146 -2.26 0.67 28.09
N PHE A 147 -1.96 0.37 26.81
CA PHE A 147 -1.45 1.37 25.89
C PHE A 147 -2.58 2.19 25.27
N ASP A 148 -2.33 3.50 25.13
CA ASP A 148 -3.18 4.40 24.35
C ASP A 148 -3.08 4.11 22.85
N ALA A 149 -1.90 3.66 22.40
CA ALA A 149 -1.73 3.11 21.07
C ALA A 149 -0.60 2.08 21.02
N VAL A 150 -0.88 0.97 20.35
CA VAL A 150 0.11 0.00 19.85
C VAL A 150 0.35 0.32 18.38
N LEU A 151 1.44 1.02 18.10
CA LEU A 151 1.86 1.40 16.76
C LEU A 151 2.50 0.20 16.06
N LEU A 152 1.78 -0.36 15.09
CA LEU A 152 2.16 -1.58 14.40
C LEU A 152 2.68 -1.27 12.99
N GLY A 153 3.95 -1.58 12.73
CA GLY A 153 4.60 -1.28 11.45
C GLY A 153 5.68 -2.28 11.05
N GLY A 154 6.44 -1.95 10.01
CA GLY A 154 7.57 -2.76 9.52
C GLY A 154 7.19 -3.98 8.69
N ALA A 155 5.91 -4.39 8.69
CA ALA A 155 5.36 -5.41 7.80
C ALA A 155 3.83 -5.25 7.68
N ALA A 156 3.25 -5.84 6.63
CA ALA A 156 1.81 -5.93 6.50
C ALA A 156 1.20 -6.77 7.63
N ALA A 157 0.13 -6.27 8.24
CA ALA A 157 -0.64 -6.99 9.26
C ALA A 157 -1.91 -7.57 8.63
N GLY A 158 -2.14 -8.87 8.81
CA GLY A 158 -3.35 -9.54 8.31
C GLY A 158 -4.61 -9.06 9.04
N ALA A 159 -5.74 -9.02 8.32
CA ALA A 159 -7.03 -8.56 8.85
C ALA A 159 -7.46 -9.33 10.12
N GLU A 160 -7.19 -10.63 10.18
CA GLU A 160 -7.50 -11.49 11.34
C GLU A 160 -6.71 -11.10 12.60
N LEU A 161 -5.42 -10.76 12.45
CA LEU A 161 -4.61 -10.32 13.58
C LEU A 161 -5.14 -8.98 14.12
N LEU A 162 -5.46 -8.03 13.22
CA LEU A 162 -5.97 -6.72 13.58
C LEU A 162 -7.35 -6.81 14.24
N SER A 163 -8.26 -7.59 13.67
CA SER A 163 -9.60 -7.79 14.23
C SER A 163 -9.54 -8.54 15.57
N GLY A 164 -8.68 -9.55 15.68
CA GLY A 164 -8.46 -10.30 16.93
C GLY A 164 -7.85 -9.43 18.05
N ALA A 165 -6.92 -8.54 17.72
CA ALA A 165 -6.36 -7.59 18.69
C ALA A 165 -7.41 -6.58 19.17
N ARG A 166 -8.11 -5.95 18.21
CA ARG A 166 -9.15 -4.95 18.49
C ARG A 166 -10.34 -5.54 19.24
N GLY A 167 -10.78 -6.75 18.88
CA GLY A 167 -11.82 -7.50 19.59
C GLY A 167 -11.46 -7.85 21.03
N ARG A 168 -10.16 -7.88 21.35
CA ARG A 168 -9.65 -8.01 22.72
C ARG A 168 -9.40 -6.66 23.39
N GLY A 169 -9.79 -5.53 22.81
CA GLY A 169 -9.64 -4.20 23.40
C GLY A 169 -8.26 -3.55 23.25
N VAL A 170 -7.38 -4.11 22.41
CA VAL A 170 -6.06 -3.52 22.12
C VAL A 170 -6.21 -2.39 21.09
N ARG A 171 -5.67 -1.21 21.41
CA ARG A 171 -5.71 -0.01 20.56
C ARG A 171 -4.63 -0.05 19.48
N VAL A 172 -4.82 -0.88 18.46
CA VAL A 172 -3.85 -1.03 17.36
C VAL A 172 -3.99 0.08 16.33
N VAL A 173 -2.89 0.81 16.10
CA VAL A 173 -2.73 1.80 15.02
C VAL A 173 -1.75 1.25 14.00
N THR A 174 -2.19 1.02 12.77
CA THR A 174 -1.31 0.54 11.70
C THR A 174 -0.47 1.68 11.15
N SER A 175 0.78 1.40 10.79
CA SER A 175 1.74 2.39 10.32
C SER A 175 2.45 1.90 9.07
N TYR A 176 2.34 2.68 7.99
CA TYR A 176 3.11 2.51 6.76
C TYR A 176 4.22 3.58 6.66
N GLY A 177 5.40 3.14 6.22
CA GLY A 177 6.59 3.96 6.03
C GLY A 177 7.84 3.10 5.90
N MET A 178 8.98 3.75 5.72
CA MET A 178 10.28 3.13 5.47
C MET A 178 11.41 3.94 6.11
N THR A 179 12.66 3.50 5.94
CA THR A 179 13.82 4.23 6.45
C THR A 179 13.91 5.61 5.80
N GLU A 180 13.66 5.70 4.50
CA GLU A 180 13.69 6.91 3.68
C GLU A 180 12.63 7.95 4.08
N THR A 181 11.68 7.59 4.94
CA THR A 181 10.63 8.48 5.48
C THR A 181 10.76 8.71 6.98
N CYS A 182 11.93 8.42 7.55
CA CYS A 182 12.17 8.47 8.99
C CYS A 182 11.16 7.63 9.79
N GLY A 183 10.77 6.46 9.26
CA GLY A 183 9.76 5.59 9.86
C GLY A 183 8.35 5.82 9.30
N GLY A 184 7.33 5.55 10.11
CA GLY A 184 5.93 5.60 9.69
C GLY A 184 5.41 7.00 9.38
N CYS A 185 4.84 7.21 8.20
CA CYS A 185 4.31 8.49 7.72
C CYS A 185 2.82 8.44 7.31
N VAL A 186 2.20 7.26 7.29
CA VAL A 186 0.76 7.07 7.03
C VAL A 186 0.19 6.12 8.08
N TYR A 187 -0.75 6.59 8.90
CA TYR A 187 -1.34 5.84 10.02
C TYR A 187 -2.80 5.49 9.75
N ASP A 188 -3.16 4.21 9.84
CA ASP A 188 -4.48 3.69 9.49
C ASP A 188 -4.98 4.17 8.11
N GLY A 189 -4.04 4.19 7.14
CA GLY A 189 -4.28 4.67 5.78
C GLY A 189 -4.37 6.20 5.63
N VAL A 190 -4.21 6.97 6.71
CA VAL A 190 -4.28 8.43 6.68
C VAL A 190 -2.88 9.04 6.81
N PRO A 191 -2.41 9.84 5.83
CA PRO A 191 -1.12 10.53 5.93
C PRO A 191 -1.01 11.34 7.22
N LEU A 192 0.17 11.38 7.85
CA LEU A 192 0.41 12.29 8.97
C LEU A 192 0.31 13.76 8.50
N ASP A 193 0.12 14.68 9.44
CA ASP A 193 -0.01 16.10 9.09
C ASP A 193 1.30 16.61 8.49
N GLY A 194 1.21 17.33 7.37
CA GLY A 194 2.38 17.77 6.59
C GLY A 194 2.98 16.68 5.68
N VAL A 195 2.36 15.49 5.61
CA VAL A 195 2.72 14.41 4.68
C VAL A 195 1.76 14.40 3.51
N ALA A 196 2.30 14.45 2.30
CA ALA A 196 1.55 14.27 1.08
C ALA A 196 1.74 12.84 0.55
N VAL A 197 0.64 12.24 0.11
CA VAL A 197 0.62 10.93 -0.55
C VAL A 197 -0.07 11.07 -1.89
N ALA A 198 0.57 10.55 -2.93
CA ALA A 198 0.00 10.49 -4.27
C ALA A 198 0.16 9.09 -4.84
N LEU A 199 -0.67 8.78 -5.84
CA LEU A 199 -0.54 7.55 -6.62
C LEU A 199 -0.06 7.91 -8.02
N GLY A 200 1.07 7.32 -8.41
CA GLY A 200 1.59 7.37 -9.77
C GLY A 200 0.84 6.45 -10.73
N THR A 201 1.32 6.41 -11.97
CA THR A 201 0.82 5.47 -12.97
C THR A 201 0.87 4.05 -12.44
N GLY A 202 -0.28 3.39 -12.43
CA GLY A 202 -0.38 2.02 -11.94
C GLY A 202 -0.48 1.87 -10.42
N GLY A 203 -0.70 2.95 -9.67
CA GLY A 203 -0.87 2.87 -8.22
C GLY A 203 0.47 2.84 -7.45
N GLU A 204 1.58 3.21 -8.08
CA GLU A 204 2.84 3.48 -7.40
C GLU A 204 2.64 4.49 -6.27
N VAL A 205 2.97 4.15 -5.03
CA VAL A 205 2.85 5.07 -3.90
C VAL A 205 4.00 6.07 -3.96
N ARG A 206 3.66 7.36 -3.92
CA ARG A 206 4.60 8.48 -3.87
C ARG A 206 4.38 9.26 -2.59
N LEU A 207 5.47 9.62 -1.92
CA LEU A 207 5.45 10.28 -0.63
C LEU A 207 6.21 11.61 -0.72
N ALA A 208 5.69 12.66 -0.11
CA ALA A 208 6.38 13.94 -0.02
C ALA A 208 6.15 14.59 1.35
N GLY A 209 7.14 15.37 1.78
CA GLY A 209 7.08 16.17 2.99
C GLY A 209 8.42 16.21 3.74
N PRO A 210 8.46 16.86 4.92
CA PRO A 210 9.70 17.11 5.64
C PRO A 210 10.36 15.86 6.25
N MET A 211 9.66 14.73 6.28
CA MET A 211 10.17 13.46 6.82
C MET A 211 11.13 12.72 5.87
N LEU A 212 11.26 13.19 4.62
CA LEU A 212 12.07 12.50 3.62
C LEU A 212 13.55 12.58 4.00
N PHE A 213 14.26 11.49 3.75
CA PHE A 213 15.71 11.39 3.83
C PHE A 213 16.45 12.41 2.95
N GLU A 214 17.73 12.62 3.23
CA GLU A 214 18.61 13.45 2.40
C GLU A 214 19.13 12.69 1.17
N GLY A 215 19.12 11.35 1.23
CA GLY A 215 19.56 10.48 0.15
C GLY A 215 20.25 9.22 0.65
N TYR A 216 20.79 8.44 -0.28
CA TYR A 216 21.68 7.32 0.01
C TYR A 216 23.13 7.77 0.05
N ASP A 217 23.83 7.49 1.15
CA ASP A 217 25.22 7.89 1.36
C ASP A 217 26.13 7.28 0.29
N GLY A 218 26.94 8.13 -0.36
CA GLY A 218 27.82 7.74 -1.46
C GLY A 218 27.12 7.19 -2.72
N ARG A 219 25.80 7.36 -2.87
CA ARG A 219 25.01 6.80 -4.00
C ARG A 219 24.03 7.82 -4.61
N PRO A 220 24.52 8.98 -5.09
CA PRO A 220 23.66 10.06 -5.58
C PRO A 220 22.79 9.67 -6.78
N GLU A 221 23.24 8.74 -7.64
CA GLU A 221 22.46 8.28 -8.79
C GLU A 221 21.20 7.54 -8.33
N LEU A 222 21.34 6.68 -7.32
CA LEU A 222 20.22 5.96 -6.74
C LEU A 222 19.26 6.91 -6.00
N THR A 223 19.79 7.95 -5.36
CA THR A 223 18.97 9.01 -4.75
C THR A 223 18.12 9.69 -5.82
N ALA A 224 18.72 10.11 -6.94
CA ALA A 224 18.03 10.77 -8.04
C ALA A 224 17.00 9.86 -8.75
N GLU A 225 17.17 8.54 -8.70
CA GLU A 225 16.18 7.59 -9.22
C GLU A 225 14.87 7.58 -8.41
N VAL A 226 14.96 7.68 -7.08
CA VAL A 226 13.80 7.55 -6.19
C VAL A 226 13.26 8.88 -5.70
N LEU A 227 14.10 9.90 -5.54
CA LEU A 227 13.71 11.23 -5.11
C LEU A 227 13.65 12.17 -6.31
N ARG A 228 12.44 12.44 -6.81
CA ARG A 228 12.20 13.23 -8.03
C ARG A 228 11.11 14.26 -7.79
N ASP A 229 11.35 15.50 -8.19
CA ASP A 229 10.38 16.59 -8.08
C ASP A 229 9.81 16.79 -6.67
N GLY A 230 10.61 16.52 -5.63
CA GLY A 230 10.19 16.58 -4.22
C GLY A 230 9.40 15.37 -3.72
N TRP A 231 9.24 14.34 -4.55
CA TRP A 231 8.55 13.10 -4.22
C TRP A 231 9.51 11.92 -4.11
N LEU A 232 9.38 11.15 -3.04
CA LEU A 232 9.93 9.81 -2.93
C LEU A 232 9.01 8.83 -3.67
N HIS A 233 9.52 8.26 -4.74
CA HIS A 233 8.90 7.17 -5.48
C HIS A 233 9.24 5.84 -4.82
N THR A 234 8.22 5.21 -4.26
CA THR A 234 8.38 3.94 -3.56
C THR A 234 8.15 2.78 -4.53
N PRO A 235 8.73 1.59 -4.25
CA PRO A 235 8.38 0.37 -4.98
C PRO A 235 7.03 -0.23 -4.52
N ASP A 236 6.30 0.43 -3.61
CA ASP A 236 5.03 -0.04 -3.09
C ASP A 236 3.87 0.37 -4.00
N LEU A 237 2.86 -0.49 -4.08
CA LEU A 237 1.62 -0.25 -4.79
C LEU A 237 0.49 0.00 -3.79
N GLY A 238 -0.39 0.92 -4.13
CA GLY A 238 -1.54 1.27 -3.33
C GLY A 238 -2.72 1.78 -4.14
N ARG A 239 -3.84 1.93 -3.43
CA ARG A 239 -5.05 2.60 -3.91
C ARG A 239 -5.65 3.43 -2.79
N PHE A 240 -6.42 4.45 -3.15
CA PHE A 240 -7.30 5.09 -2.17
C PHE A 240 -8.63 4.34 -2.13
N ASP A 241 -9.13 4.09 -0.93
CA ASP A 241 -10.49 3.60 -0.73
C ASP A 241 -11.54 4.73 -0.90
N VAL A 242 -12.81 4.40 -0.68
CA VAL A 242 -13.92 5.35 -0.82
C VAL A 242 -13.86 6.50 0.19
N ASP A 243 -13.15 6.32 1.30
CA ASP A 243 -12.97 7.30 2.36
C ASP A 243 -11.66 8.08 2.19
N GLY A 244 -10.93 7.85 1.09
CA GLY A 244 -9.66 8.51 0.80
C GLY A 244 -8.48 7.96 1.60
N ARG A 245 -8.61 6.79 2.24
CA ARG A 245 -7.51 6.14 2.96
C ARG A 245 -6.66 5.33 2.00
N LEU A 246 -5.35 5.40 2.19
CA LEU A 246 -4.38 4.60 1.45
C LEU A 246 -4.45 3.14 1.89
N GLU A 247 -4.80 2.26 0.97
CA GLU A 247 -4.65 0.81 1.09
C GLU A 247 -3.42 0.35 0.32
N LEU A 248 -2.51 -0.35 1.00
CA LEU A 248 -1.30 -0.91 0.39
C LEU A 248 -1.63 -2.28 -0.22
N LEU A 249 -1.30 -2.45 -1.50
CA LEU A 249 -1.53 -3.67 -2.28
C LEU A 249 -0.30 -4.60 -2.30
N GLY A 250 0.80 -4.16 -1.71
CA GLY A 250 2.07 -4.89 -1.66
C GLY A 250 3.15 -4.19 -2.48
N ARG A 251 4.27 -4.87 -2.63
CA ARG A 251 5.41 -4.38 -3.40
C ARG A 251 5.25 -4.73 -4.87
N ALA A 252 5.57 -3.80 -5.76
CA ALA A 252 5.66 -4.06 -7.19
C ALA A 252 6.68 -5.17 -7.49
N ASP A 253 7.59 -5.45 -6.55
CA ASP A 253 8.70 -6.36 -6.71
C ASP A 253 8.65 -7.72 -5.95
N ASP A 254 7.98 -7.99 -4.80
CA ASP A 254 8.21 -9.30 -4.12
C ASP A 254 7.31 -9.76 -2.92
N VAL A 255 6.72 -10.98 -2.99
CA VAL A 255 6.01 -11.79 -1.94
C VAL A 255 4.46 -11.71 -1.92
N VAL A 256 3.79 -12.86 -1.99
CA VAL A 256 2.31 -13.01 -1.93
C VAL A 256 1.87 -14.03 -0.86
N MET A 257 0.71 -13.83 -0.24
CA MET A 257 0.06 -14.84 0.61
C MET A 257 -0.83 -15.79 -0.23
N SER A 258 -0.51 -17.07 -0.23
CA SER A 258 -1.24 -18.11 -0.96
C SER A 258 -1.57 -19.27 -0.02
N GLY A 259 -2.84 -19.50 0.27
CA GLY A 259 -3.27 -20.62 1.13
C GLY A 259 -2.76 -20.56 2.56
N GLY A 260 -2.64 -19.34 3.11
CA GLY A 260 -2.05 -19.13 4.43
C GLY A 260 -0.53 -19.23 4.46
N VAL A 261 0.15 -19.39 3.31
CA VAL A 261 1.61 -19.44 3.20
C VAL A 261 2.13 -18.20 2.49
N SER A 262 3.14 -17.56 3.07
CA SER A 262 3.87 -16.46 2.41
C SER A 262 4.83 -17.04 1.37
N VAL A 263 4.63 -16.65 0.11
CA VAL A 263 5.35 -17.14 -1.06
C VAL A 263 6.16 -16.00 -1.67
N PRO A 264 7.49 -16.01 -1.56
CA PRO A 264 8.36 -15.04 -2.24
C PRO A 264 8.39 -15.30 -3.75
N LEU A 265 7.64 -14.51 -4.52
CA LEU A 265 7.46 -14.71 -5.96
C LEU A 265 8.79 -14.70 -6.73
N ALA A 266 9.73 -13.79 -6.45
CA ALA A 266 11.03 -13.82 -7.14
C ALA A 266 11.89 -15.02 -6.76
N ALA A 267 11.74 -15.60 -5.56
CA ALA A 267 12.48 -16.81 -5.21
C ALA A 267 12.00 -18.02 -6.04
N VAL A 268 10.68 -18.16 -6.18
CA VAL A 268 10.06 -19.17 -7.04
C VAL A 268 10.42 -18.93 -8.51
N GLU A 269 10.39 -17.68 -8.97
CA GLU A 269 10.77 -17.29 -10.34
C GLU A 269 12.22 -17.66 -10.66
N ARG A 270 13.17 -17.26 -9.82
CA ARG A 270 14.60 -17.60 -9.98
C ARG A 270 14.83 -19.10 -9.99
N ARG A 271 14.07 -19.86 -9.17
CA ARG A 271 14.17 -21.31 -9.16
C ARG A 271 13.73 -21.89 -10.50
N ILE A 272 12.55 -21.53 -10.99
CA ILE A 272 12.02 -22.06 -12.26
C ILE A 272 12.90 -21.66 -13.45
N ALA A 273 13.47 -20.45 -13.43
CA ALA A 273 14.39 -19.96 -14.45
C ALA A 273 15.68 -20.81 -14.59
N ALA A 274 16.02 -21.62 -13.58
CA ALA A 274 17.19 -22.51 -13.63
C ALA A 274 16.93 -23.83 -14.37
N LEU A 275 15.71 -24.08 -14.86
CA LEU A 275 15.41 -25.26 -15.69
C LEU A 275 16.01 -25.09 -17.09
N PRO A 276 16.71 -26.09 -17.64
CA PRO A 276 17.38 -25.99 -18.95
C PRO A 276 16.44 -25.69 -20.13
N ASP A 277 15.14 -26.00 -19.98
CA ASP A 277 14.13 -25.88 -21.05
C ASP A 277 13.26 -24.61 -20.93
N VAL A 278 13.57 -23.72 -19.98
CA VAL A 278 12.87 -22.44 -19.74
C VAL A 278 13.69 -21.29 -20.31
N ASP A 279 13.13 -20.54 -21.28
CA ASP A 279 13.82 -19.40 -21.91
C ASP A 279 13.59 -18.09 -21.13
N ALA A 280 12.34 -17.86 -20.71
CA ALA A 280 11.99 -16.80 -19.77
C ALA A 280 10.80 -17.22 -18.90
N VAL A 281 10.76 -16.73 -17.66
CA VAL A 281 9.65 -17.00 -16.73
C VAL A 281 9.29 -15.74 -15.97
N ALA A 282 7.99 -15.58 -15.72
CA ALA A 282 7.45 -14.63 -14.74
C ALA A 282 6.56 -15.40 -13.75
N VAL A 283 6.72 -15.14 -12.45
CA VAL A 283 5.83 -15.70 -11.42
C VAL A 283 4.99 -14.58 -10.84
N VAL A 284 3.68 -14.71 -10.99
CA VAL A 284 2.70 -13.70 -10.56
C VAL A 284 1.68 -14.32 -9.62
N ALA A 285 1.07 -13.47 -8.80
CA ALA A 285 -0.09 -13.84 -8.02
C ALA A 285 -1.37 -13.39 -8.75
N VAL A 286 -2.39 -14.24 -8.74
CA VAL A 286 -3.73 -13.90 -9.23
C VAL A 286 -4.76 -14.19 -8.15
N PRO A 287 -5.84 -13.40 -8.02
CA PRO A 287 -6.92 -13.69 -7.09
C PRO A 287 -7.49 -15.10 -7.28
N ASP A 288 -7.79 -15.77 -6.17
CA ASP A 288 -8.29 -17.14 -6.16
C ASP A 288 -9.19 -17.36 -4.94
N ASP A 289 -10.36 -17.95 -5.16
CA ASP A 289 -11.38 -18.11 -4.11
C ASP A 289 -10.98 -19.12 -3.02
N GLU A 290 -10.13 -20.10 -3.35
CA GLU A 290 -9.68 -21.13 -2.42
C GLU A 290 -8.41 -20.70 -1.68
N TRP A 291 -7.49 -20.06 -2.40
CA TRP A 291 -6.14 -19.76 -1.88
C TRP A 291 -5.95 -18.29 -1.49
N GLY A 292 -6.94 -17.43 -1.72
CA GLY A 292 -6.86 -15.97 -1.66
C GLY A 292 -6.06 -15.40 -2.83
N SER A 293 -4.85 -15.92 -3.05
CA SER A 293 -4.07 -15.69 -4.25
C SER A 293 -3.41 -16.98 -4.71
N ALA A 294 -3.63 -17.36 -5.97
CA ALA A 294 -2.94 -18.47 -6.61
C ALA A 294 -1.62 -17.97 -7.21
N VAL A 295 -0.53 -18.71 -6.94
CA VAL A 295 0.78 -18.49 -7.56
C VAL A 295 0.76 -19.11 -8.97
N VAL A 296 1.01 -18.29 -9.99
CA VAL A 296 1.00 -18.71 -11.40
C VAL A 296 2.36 -18.48 -12.01
N ALA A 297 2.93 -19.51 -12.62
CA ALA A 297 4.13 -19.39 -13.43
C ALA A 297 3.75 -19.21 -14.90
N VAL A 298 4.25 -18.15 -15.52
CA VAL A 298 4.10 -17.89 -16.97
C VAL A 298 5.45 -18.14 -17.62
N VAL A 299 5.53 -19.15 -18.47
CA VAL A 299 6.78 -19.63 -19.04
C VAL A 299 6.77 -19.42 -20.56
N ALA A 300 7.83 -18.76 -21.05
CA ALA A 300 8.21 -18.77 -22.46
C ALA A 300 9.25 -19.87 -22.69
N VAL A 301 9.06 -20.65 -23.76
CA VAL A 301 9.93 -21.78 -24.12
C VAL A 301 10.52 -21.61 -25.51
N VAL A 302 11.70 -22.20 -25.70
CA VAL A 302 12.33 -22.35 -27.00
C VAL A 302 11.42 -23.16 -27.93
N LEU A 303 11.22 -22.66 -29.15
CA LEU A 303 10.45 -23.35 -30.20
C LEU A 303 10.98 -24.78 -30.41
N GLY A 304 10.09 -25.77 -30.32
CA GLY A 304 10.40 -27.18 -30.57
C GLY A 304 10.77 -28.02 -29.34
N ARG A 305 10.83 -27.44 -28.13
CA ARG A 305 11.00 -28.22 -26.88
C ARG A 305 9.68 -28.40 -26.13
N PRO A 306 9.47 -29.56 -25.47
CA PRO A 306 8.33 -29.78 -24.61
C PRO A 306 8.43 -28.90 -23.35
N LEU A 307 7.30 -28.33 -22.92
CA LEU A 307 7.21 -27.58 -21.67
C LEU A 307 7.24 -28.56 -20.49
N PRO A 308 8.03 -28.32 -19.42
CA PRO A 308 7.89 -29.06 -18.18
C PRO A 308 6.44 -28.98 -17.69
N SER A 309 5.89 -30.11 -17.25
CA SER A 309 4.57 -30.18 -16.65
C SER A 309 4.53 -29.35 -15.35
N LEU A 310 3.32 -28.94 -14.95
CA LEU A 310 3.12 -28.25 -13.68
C LEU A 310 3.68 -29.06 -12.50
N GLU A 311 3.53 -30.38 -12.51
CA GLU A 311 4.02 -31.23 -11.42
C GLU A 311 5.55 -31.30 -11.38
N GLU A 312 6.21 -31.40 -12.53
CA GLU A 312 7.68 -31.34 -12.61
C GLU A 312 8.22 -30.00 -12.09
N ILE A 313 7.56 -28.89 -12.42
CA ILE A 313 7.91 -27.57 -11.86
C ILE A 313 7.69 -27.54 -10.35
N ARG A 314 6.59 -28.12 -9.87
CA ARG A 314 6.27 -28.16 -8.44
C ARG A 314 7.26 -29.00 -7.65
N ASP A 315 7.67 -30.15 -8.17
CA ASP A 315 8.72 -30.98 -7.59
C ASP A 315 10.08 -30.28 -7.61
N PHE A 316 10.42 -29.61 -8.71
CA PHE A 316 11.69 -28.88 -8.84
C PHE A 316 11.81 -27.71 -7.86
N VAL A 317 10.72 -26.97 -7.64
CA VAL A 317 10.62 -25.95 -6.60
C VAL A 317 10.65 -26.60 -5.21
N GLY A 318 9.89 -27.68 -5.02
CA GLY A 318 9.80 -28.45 -3.78
C GLY A 318 11.12 -29.08 -3.31
N ALA A 319 12.08 -29.28 -4.21
CA ALA A 319 13.41 -29.78 -3.89
C ALA A 319 14.31 -28.74 -3.18
N ALA A 320 14.03 -27.44 -3.34
CA ALA A 320 14.82 -26.35 -2.78
C ALA A 320 14.03 -25.44 -1.82
N HIS A 321 12.71 -25.46 -1.91
CA HIS A 321 11.77 -24.62 -1.17
C HIS A 321 10.59 -25.45 -0.67
N PRO A 322 9.80 -24.96 0.30
CA PRO A 322 8.54 -25.61 0.66
C PRO A 322 7.66 -25.85 -0.57
N ARG A 323 7.11 -27.06 -0.73
CA ARG A 323 6.23 -27.40 -1.86
C ARG A 323 4.98 -26.49 -1.95
N SER A 324 4.60 -25.86 -0.85
CA SER A 324 3.52 -24.86 -0.79
C SER A 324 3.84 -23.57 -1.54
N TRP A 325 5.13 -23.24 -1.76
CA TRP A 325 5.55 -22.11 -2.59
C TRP A 325 5.42 -22.38 -4.08
N ALA A 326 5.29 -23.65 -4.46
CA ALA A 326 5.27 -24.04 -5.85
C ALA A 326 4.01 -23.51 -6.57
N PRO A 327 4.12 -23.11 -7.85
CA PRO A 327 3.00 -22.61 -8.62
C PRO A 327 1.82 -23.59 -8.60
N ARG A 328 0.61 -23.04 -8.48
CA ARG A 328 -0.65 -23.79 -8.58
C ARG A 328 -1.11 -23.92 -10.03
N GLN A 329 -0.61 -23.04 -10.90
CA GLN A 329 -0.90 -23.04 -12.32
C GLN A 329 0.34 -22.70 -13.13
N LEU A 330 0.35 -23.22 -14.35
CA LEU A 330 1.39 -23.01 -15.35
C LEU A 330 0.74 -22.54 -16.63
N VAL A 331 1.20 -21.41 -17.16
CA VAL A 331 0.72 -20.82 -18.40
C VAL A 331 1.86 -20.74 -19.39
N ARG A 332 1.65 -21.28 -20.59
CA ARG A 332 2.62 -21.20 -21.69
C ARG A 332 2.39 -19.94 -22.52
N ARG A 333 3.47 -19.23 -22.85
CA ARG A 333 3.45 -18.10 -23.79
C ARG A 333 4.53 -18.26 -24.86
N GLY A 334 4.26 -17.68 -26.04
CA GLY A 334 5.27 -17.55 -27.10
C GLY A 334 6.31 -16.48 -26.79
N ALA A 335 5.89 -15.41 -26.10
CA ALA A 335 6.76 -14.37 -25.56
C ALA A 335 6.10 -13.75 -24.32
N LEU A 336 6.91 -13.29 -23.37
CA LEU A 336 6.39 -12.52 -22.23
C LEU A 336 6.19 -11.06 -22.65
N PRO A 337 5.10 -10.39 -22.23
CA PRO A 337 4.91 -8.98 -22.51
C PRO A 337 6.04 -8.19 -21.85
N LEU A 338 6.58 -7.22 -22.57
CA LEU A 338 7.65 -6.36 -22.10
C LEU A 338 7.14 -4.92 -21.99
N LEU A 339 7.63 -4.21 -20.98
CA LEU A 339 7.53 -2.76 -20.89
C LEU A 339 8.37 -2.10 -21.99
N SER A 340 8.14 -0.81 -22.25
CA SER A 340 8.99 0.00 -23.15
C SER A 340 10.47 0.02 -22.74
N SER A 341 10.77 -0.34 -21.49
CA SER A 341 12.12 -0.51 -20.94
C SER A 341 12.75 -1.88 -21.21
N GLY A 342 12.06 -2.80 -21.89
CA GLY A 342 12.52 -4.17 -22.17
C GLY A 342 12.40 -5.15 -21.00
N LYS A 343 11.91 -4.73 -19.83
CA LYS A 343 11.62 -5.60 -18.68
C LYS A 343 10.25 -6.29 -18.85
N ILE A 344 10.06 -7.46 -18.25
CA ILE A 344 8.77 -8.17 -18.27
C ILE A 344 7.67 -7.34 -17.57
N ASP A 345 6.55 -7.13 -18.26
CA ASP A 345 5.35 -6.50 -17.74
C ASP A 345 4.51 -7.50 -16.93
N ARG A 346 4.91 -7.69 -15.68
CA ARG A 346 4.24 -8.58 -14.72
C ARG A 346 2.80 -8.14 -14.41
N ARG A 347 2.53 -6.84 -14.52
CA ARG A 347 1.19 -6.28 -14.28
C ARG A 347 0.23 -6.67 -15.40
N ALA A 348 0.64 -6.53 -16.65
CA ALA A 348 -0.16 -6.97 -17.79
C ALA A 348 -0.48 -8.47 -17.70
N LEU A 349 0.51 -9.30 -17.33
CA LEU A 349 0.32 -10.73 -17.12
C LEU A 349 -0.70 -11.03 -16.01
N ALA A 350 -0.55 -10.42 -14.83
CA ALA A 350 -1.46 -10.67 -13.72
C ALA A 350 -2.92 -10.27 -14.04
N LEU A 351 -3.11 -9.15 -14.73
CA LEU A 351 -4.44 -8.67 -15.14
C LEU A 351 -5.07 -9.58 -16.19
N GLU A 352 -4.33 -9.96 -17.23
CA GLU A 352 -4.82 -10.90 -18.26
C GLU A 352 -5.26 -12.23 -17.64
N LEU A 353 -4.46 -12.77 -16.72
CA LEU A 353 -4.73 -14.03 -16.06
C LEU A 353 -5.91 -13.94 -15.07
N ALA A 354 -6.09 -12.81 -14.39
CA ALA A 354 -7.26 -12.57 -13.54
C ALA A 354 -8.56 -12.48 -14.36
N ASP A 355 -8.54 -11.80 -15.52
CA ASP A 355 -9.72 -11.66 -16.38
C ASP A 355 -10.14 -12.99 -17.02
N SER A 356 -9.16 -13.84 -17.38
CA SER A 356 -9.44 -15.18 -17.92
C SER A 356 -10.15 -16.13 -16.92
N ARG A 357 -10.15 -15.78 -15.63
CA ARG A 357 -10.78 -16.56 -14.54
C ARG A 357 -12.17 -16.07 -14.16
N ARG A 358 -12.61 -14.91 -14.66
CA ARG A 358 -13.97 -14.44 -14.39
C ARG A 358 -14.96 -15.31 -15.16
N PRO A 359 -16.02 -15.85 -14.55
CA PRO A 359 -17.08 -16.47 -15.34
C PRO A 359 -17.60 -15.42 -16.33
N PRO A 360 -17.89 -15.80 -17.60
CA PRO A 360 -18.39 -14.84 -18.57
C PRO A 360 -19.62 -14.18 -17.97
N THR A 361 -19.55 -12.86 -17.75
CA THR A 361 -20.73 -12.07 -17.46
C THR A 361 -21.68 -12.30 -18.63
N ALA A 362 -22.90 -12.71 -18.32
CA ALA A 362 -23.94 -12.86 -19.33
C ALA A 362 -24.16 -11.50 -20.01
N SER A 363 -23.41 -11.26 -21.08
CA SER A 363 -23.68 -10.21 -22.05
C SER A 363 -25.10 -10.45 -22.52
N ARG A 364 -25.98 -9.51 -22.15
CA ARG A 364 -27.30 -9.36 -22.75
C ARG A 364 -27.09 -8.92 -24.20
N ALA A 365 -26.71 -9.87 -25.04
CA ALA A 365 -26.82 -9.74 -26.48
C ALA A 365 -28.30 -9.84 -26.83
N TYR A 366 -28.92 -8.68 -27.09
CA TYR A 366 -30.09 -8.64 -27.96
C TYR A 366 -29.62 -9.10 -29.34
N SER A 367 -29.73 -10.40 -29.60
CA SER A 367 -29.59 -10.95 -30.94
C SER A 367 -30.91 -10.75 -31.68
N SER A 368 -30.88 -9.81 -32.63
CA SER A 368 -31.83 -9.75 -33.73
C SER A 368 -31.67 -11.00 -34.60
N GLY A 369 -32.41 -12.05 -34.25
CA GLY A 369 -32.51 -13.28 -35.05
C GLY A 369 -33.62 -13.15 -36.09
N SER A 370 -33.22 -12.92 -37.34
CA SER A 370 -34.06 -13.09 -38.52
C SER A 370 -34.58 -14.53 -38.65
N ARG A 371 -35.85 -14.63 -39.06
CA ARG A 371 -36.67 -15.83 -39.28
C ARG A 371 -35.99 -16.96 -40.07
N PRO A 372 -36.33 -18.23 -39.78
CA PRO A 372 -36.46 -19.26 -40.81
C PRO A 372 -37.92 -19.44 -41.24
N ALA A 373 -38.08 -19.93 -42.45
CA ALA A 373 -39.32 -20.03 -43.21
C ALA A 373 -40.26 -21.17 -42.76
N GLY A 374 -41.55 -20.84 -42.79
CA GLY A 374 -42.71 -21.61 -43.24
C GLY A 374 -42.83 -23.13 -43.03
N ARG A 375 -43.83 -23.48 -42.20
CA ARG A 375 -44.92 -24.49 -42.34
C ARG A 375 -45.25 -24.98 -40.92
N SER A 376 -46.47 -25.23 -40.44
CA SER A 376 -47.86 -25.18 -40.92
C SER A 376 -48.74 -25.61 -39.74
N ILE A 377 -49.70 -24.76 -39.34
CA ILE A 377 -51.07 -25.06 -38.88
C ILE A 377 -51.30 -26.14 -37.79
N THR A 378 -51.83 -25.72 -36.63
CA THR A 378 -53.15 -26.12 -36.03
C THR A 378 -53.29 -25.42 -34.65
N SER A 379 -54.08 -24.35 -34.55
CA SER A 379 -55.45 -24.30 -33.99
C SER A 379 -55.62 -24.80 -32.54
N ARG A 380 -55.80 -23.89 -31.57
CA ARG A 380 -57.11 -23.56 -30.98
C ARG A 380 -56.99 -22.52 -29.87
N VAL A 381 -58.04 -21.72 -29.81
CA VAL A 381 -58.30 -20.54 -28.99
C VAL A 381 -58.94 -20.95 -27.66
N SER A 382 -58.49 -20.32 -26.57
CA SER A 382 -59.28 -20.03 -25.36
C SER A 382 -58.64 -18.79 -24.72
N GLN A 383 -59.07 -17.58 -25.12
CA GLN A 383 -60.05 -16.76 -24.40
C GLN A 383 -59.94 -16.82 -22.87
N GLU A 384 -59.25 -15.84 -22.29
CA GLU A 384 -59.76 -15.15 -21.10
C GLU A 384 -59.54 -13.64 -21.31
N ARG A 385 -60.59 -12.89 -20.98
CA ARG A 385 -60.85 -11.51 -21.41
C ARG A 385 -60.26 -10.47 -20.45
N ARG A 386 -59.84 -9.35 -21.06
CA ARG A 386 -59.97 -7.94 -20.62
C ARG A 386 -59.24 -7.59 -19.31
N ARG A 387 -58.32 -6.62 -19.30
CA ARG A 387 -58.59 -5.18 -19.51
C ARG A 387 -57.36 -4.46 -20.05
N ARG A 388 -57.58 -3.51 -20.98
CA ARG A 388 -56.59 -2.49 -21.39
C ARG A 388 -56.74 -1.23 -20.52
N PRO A 389 -55.69 -0.40 -20.42
CA PRO A 389 -55.51 0.65 -19.41
C PRO A 389 -56.12 1.97 -19.87
N PRO A 390 -56.10 3.01 -19.01
CA PRO A 390 -56.16 4.36 -19.54
C PRO A 390 -55.02 5.25 -18.98
N HIS A 391 -54.46 6.04 -19.90
CA HIS A 391 -53.76 7.33 -19.80
C HIS A 391 -52.55 7.53 -18.87
N TRP A 392 -51.49 8.07 -19.49
CA TRP A 392 -50.41 8.82 -18.87
C TRP A 392 -50.92 10.19 -18.40
N SER A 393 -50.45 10.67 -17.24
CA SER A 393 -50.20 12.10 -17.01
C SER A 393 -48.97 12.31 -16.13
N SER A 394 -47.93 12.87 -16.74
CA SER A 394 -47.04 13.93 -16.26
C SER A 394 -46.81 14.06 -14.75
N SER A 395 -45.59 13.75 -14.28
CA SER A 395 -44.74 14.66 -13.46
C SER A 395 -43.35 14.01 -13.27
N VAL A 396 -42.33 14.68 -13.81
CA VAL A 396 -40.90 14.32 -13.73
C VAL A 396 -40.23 15.33 -12.81
N PHE A 397 -39.34 14.81 -11.95
CA PHE A 397 -38.07 15.36 -11.46
C PHE A 397 -37.83 16.88 -11.49
N SER A 398 -37.27 17.38 -10.39
CA SER A 398 -36.55 18.65 -10.36
C SER A 398 -35.24 18.44 -9.60
N LEU A 399 -34.11 18.50 -10.30
CA LEU A 399 -32.80 18.97 -9.81
C LEU A 399 -31.83 18.98 -11.02
N PRO A 400 -31.03 20.05 -11.24
CA PRO A 400 -30.12 20.15 -12.38
C PRO A 400 -28.88 19.27 -12.18
N MET A 401 -28.40 18.67 -13.28
CA MET A 401 -27.23 17.81 -13.31
C MET A 401 -26.08 18.57 -13.99
N ILE A 402 -25.00 18.83 -13.24
CA ILE A 402 -23.77 19.43 -13.76
C ILE A 402 -22.85 18.29 -14.19
N VAL A 403 -22.43 18.28 -15.46
CA VAL A 403 -21.46 17.29 -15.96
C VAL A 403 -20.23 18.01 -16.50
N ARG A 404 -19.07 17.77 -15.88
CA ARG A 404 -17.76 18.17 -16.42
C ARG A 404 -17.28 17.12 -17.41
N PHE A 405 -16.83 17.54 -18.58
CA PHE A 405 -16.12 16.67 -19.52
C PHE A 405 -14.74 17.24 -19.86
N ARG A 406 -13.78 16.33 -20.07
CA ARG A 406 -12.43 16.64 -20.55
C ARG A 406 -12.30 16.07 -21.96
N GLY A 407 -12.37 16.93 -22.98
CA GLY A 407 -12.18 16.56 -24.38
C GLY A 407 -10.71 16.63 -24.81
N LEU A 408 -10.37 15.97 -25.92
CA LEU A 408 -9.03 15.75 -26.50
C LEU A 408 -8.24 17.03 -26.93
N THR A 409 -8.68 18.21 -26.54
CA THR A 409 -7.90 19.44 -26.65
C THR A 409 -8.03 20.18 -25.31
N HIS A 410 -6.90 20.43 -24.64
CA HIS A 410 -6.81 20.91 -23.25
C HIS A 410 -7.52 22.26 -22.98
N ARG A 411 -8.85 22.29 -22.86
CA ARG A 411 -9.65 23.37 -22.25
C ARG A 411 -10.90 22.82 -21.56
N GLU A 412 -11.24 23.35 -20.38
CA GLU A 412 -12.46 23.00 -19.63
C GLU A 412 -13.63 23.89 -20.05
N GLY A 413 -14.84 23.32 -20.12
CA GLY A 413 -16.09 24.04 -20.37
C GLY A 413 -17.26 23.40 -19.63
N VAL A 414 -18.29 24.18 -19.30
CA VAL A 414 -19.49 23.73 -18.57
C VAL A 414 -20.70 23.78 -19.49
N LEU A 415 -21.49 22.70 -19.53
CA LEU A 415 -22.76 22.63 -20.25
C LEU A 415 -23.90 22.46 -19.25
N VAL A 416 -24.91 23.33 -19.33
CA VAL A 416 -26.13 23.27 -18.51
C VAL A 416 -27.30 22.93 -19.42
N TYR A 417 -28.05 21.87 -19.11
CA TYR A 417 -29.29 21.53 -19.83
C TYR A 417 -30.51 21.97 -19.04
N GLY A 418 -31.36 22.80 -19.65
CA GLY A 418 -32.68 23.18 -19.14
C GLY A 418 -33.82 22.59 -20.00
N PRO A 419 -35.06 22.54 -19.46
CA PRO A 419 -36.21 21.94 -20.12
C PRO A 419 -36.86 22.93 -21.10
N ALA A 420 -36.15 23.31 -22.14
CA ALA A 420 -36.72 23.89 -23.36
C ALA A 420 -35.76 23.57 -24.51
N GLY A 421 -36.31 23.10 -25.62
CA GLY A 421 -35.55 22.52 -26.73
C GLY A 421 -34.50 23.44 -27.35
N VAL A 422 -33.55 22.78 -28.03
CA VAL A 422 -32.51 23.27 -28.94
C VAL A 422 -32.65 24.76 -29.33
N GLY A 423 -31.71 25.59 -28.88
CA GLY A 423 -31.58 26.99 -29.29
C GLY A 423 -30.20 27.59 -28.98
N GLU A 424 -29.45 27.84 -30.05
CA GLU A 424 -28.25 28.67 -30.25
C GLU A 424 -27.03 28.59 -29.30
N PHE A 425 -25.91 28.17 -29.92
CA PHE A 425 -24.54 28.36 -29.46
C PHE A 425 -24.19 29.85 -29.50
N SER A 426 -23.77 30.42 -28.36
CA SER A 426 -23.02 31.68 -28.36
C SER A 426 -21.68 31.49 -27.64
N PRO A 427 -20.53 31.78 -28.27
CA PRO A 427 -19.23 31.59 -27.66
C PRO A 427 -18.85 32.86 -26.88
N PHE A 428 -19.00 32.84 -25.56
CA PHE A 428 -18.43 33.89 -24.71
C PHE A 428 -17.21 33.36 -23.98
N TRP A 429 -16.05 33.89 -24.38
CA TRP A 429 -14.76 33.69 -23.74
C TRP A 429 -14.44 34.95 -22.92
N ASP A 430 -13.82 34.76 -21.77
CA ASP A 430 -13.32 35.76 -20.81
C ASP A 430 -14.35 36.45 -19.89
N TYR A 431 -14.78 35.77 -18.81
CA TYR A 431 -15.17 36.43 -17.56
C TYR A 431 -14.81 35.56 -16.34
N GLY A 432 -14.43 36.23 -15.24
CA GLY A 432 -14.00 35.58 -13.99
C GLY A 432 -15.17 34.99 -13.17
N ILE A 433 -14.84 34.07 -12.27
CA ILE A 433 -15.78 33.24 -11.49
C ILE A 433 -16.83 34.05 -10.71
N GLU A 434 -16.54 35.29 -10.31
CA GLU A 434 -17.44 36.14 -9.52
C GLU A 434 -18.60 36.75 -10.34
N GLU A 435 -18.41 37.09 -11.62
CA GLU A 435 -19.49 37.63 -12.47
C GLU A 435 -20.44 36.54 -12.98
N SER A 436 -19.95 35.29 -13.09
CA SER A 436 -20.77 34.13 -13.47
C SER A 436 -21.82 33.80 -12.40
N ALA A 437 -21.56 34.11 -11.12
CA ALA A 437 -22.48 33.88 -10.02
C ALA A 437 -23.62 34.91 -9.98
N GLN A 438 -23.36 36.16 -10.39
CA GLN A 438 -24.40 37.20 -10.47
C GLN A 438 -25.40 36.94 -11.59
N TRP A 439 -24.97 36.35 -12.71
CA TRP A 439 -25.87 36.00 -13.81
C TRP A 439 -26.75 34.79 -13.49
N LEU A 440 -26.21 33.80 -12.75
CA LEU A 440 -26.99 32.64 -12.28
C LEU A 440 -28.07 33.02 -11.27
N ALA A 441 -27.84 34.05 -10.46
CA ALA A 441 -28.83 34.60 -9.54
C ALA A 441 -29.98 35.31 -10.29
N ALA A 442 -29.67 36.02 -11.38
CA ALA A 442 -30.67 36.72 -12.20
C ALA A 442 -31.51 35.81 -13.11
N ALA A 443 -31.05 34.60 -13.41
CA ALA A 443 -31.79 33.61 -14.21
C ALA A 443 -32.72 32.71 -13.38
N LEU A 444 -32.68 32.83 -12.05
CA LEU A 444 -33.48 32.04 -11.09
C LEU A 444 -34.60 32.85 -10.39
N GLU A 445 -34.71 34.16 -10.66
CA GLU A 445 -35.91 34.99 -10.42
C GLU A 445 -36.77 35.07 -11.70
#